data_AF-A0A923X1W7-F1
#
_entry.id   AF-A0A923X1W7-F1
#
_cell.length_a   1.000
_cell.length_b   1.000
_cell.length_c   1.000
_cell.angle_alpha   90.00
_cell.angle_beta   90.00
_cell.angle_gamma   90.00
#
_symmetry.space_group_name_H-M   'P 1'
#
loop_
_entity.id
_entity.type
_entity.pdbx_description
1 polymer ?
#
loop_
_entity_poly.entity_id
_entity_poly.type
_entity_poly.pdbx_seq_one_letter_code
_entity_poly.pdbx_strand_id
1 'polypeptide(L)'
;MTPSPGPDEYSEVADAQLDQLEKGPDAVLYNQILNVCEQILDNPASVRKFSATISTTEGVRFRTPIPGQEPYKIFWSMSQASSVRIEAVFPYPT
;
A
#
# COMPACT_ATOMS: atom_id res chain seq x y z
N MET A 1 4.72 13.42 16.92
CA MET A 1 3.32 13.27 16.45
C MET A 1 3.39 13.16 14.94
N THR A 2 3.47 11.94 14.42
CA THR A 2 3.21 11.70 13.00
C THR A 2 1.72 11.93 12.76
N PRO A 3 1.31 12.66 11.72
CA PRO A 3 -0.10 12.78 11.39
C PRO A 3 -0.63 11.36 11.09
N SER A 4 -1.73 10.97 11.75
CA SER A 4 -2.50 9.82 11.29
C SER A 4 -2.85 10.06 9.82
N PRO A 5 -2.67 9.07 8.94
CA PRO A 5 -3.20 9.19 7.59
C PRO A 5 -4.70 9.45 7.65
N GLY A 6 -5.19 10.28 6.74
CA GLY A 6 -6.61 10.61 6.66
C GLY A 6 -7.45 9.34 6.46
N PRO A 7 -8.69 9.28 6.96
CA PRO A 7 -9.55 8.09 6.90
C PRO A 7 -9.86 7.62 5.47
N ASP A 8 -9.52 8.41 4.45
CA ASP A 8 -9.74 8.10 3.04
C ASP A 8 -8.49 7.56 2.32
N GLU A 9 -7.30 7.64 2.92
CA GLU A 9 -6.02 7.24 2.30
C GLU A 9 -5.74 5.74 2.44
N TYR A 10 -6.30 5.10 3.48
CA TYR A 10 -6.19 3.66 3.72
C TYR A 10 -7.59 3.05 3.78
N SER A 11 -7.77 1.89 3.16
CA SER A 11 -8.96 1.09 3.37
C SER A 11 -8.97 0.49 4.77
N GLU A 12 -10.15 0.14 5.28
CA GLU A 12 -10.27 -0.62 6.54
C GLU A 12 -9.49 -1.94 6.52
N VAL A 13 -9.36 -2.54 5.33
CA VAL A 13 -8.55 -3.75 5.12
C VAL A 13 -7.05 -3.45 5.28
N ALA A 14 -6.57 -2.38 4.63
CA ALA A 14 -5.18 -1.96 4.72
C ALA A 14 -4.81 -1.55 6.15
N ASP A 15 -5.69 -0.80 6.81
CA ASP A 15 -5.51 -0.36 8.20
C ASP A 15 -5.41 -1.56 9.15
N ALA A 16 -6.35 -2.50 9.07
CA ALA A 16 -6.31 -3.73 9.87
C ALA A 16 -5.07 -4.60 9.60
N GLN A 17 -4.56 -4.63 8.37
CA GLN A 17 -3.34 -5.36 8.01
C GLN A 17 -2.08 -4.67 8.54
N LEU A 18 -2.02 -3.34 8.50
CA LEU A 18 -0.93 -2.56 9.09
C LEU A 18 -0.91 -2.70 10.61
N ASP A 19 -2.07 -2.65 11.26
CA ASP A 19 -2.23 -2.91 12.69
C ASP A 19 -1.68 -4.29 13.11
N GLN A 20 -1.90 -5.31 12.27
CA GLN A 20 -1.38 -6.65 12.52
C GLN A 20 0.14 -6.71 12.34
N LEU A 21 0.69 -6.03 11.33
CA LEU A 21 2.12 -5.95 11.09
C LEU A 21 2.84 -5.18 12.21
N GLU A 22 2.24 -4.10 12.70
CA GLU A 22 2.78 -3.29 13.81
C GLU A 22 2.89 -4.11 15.11
N LYS A 23 1.91 -4.98 15.37
CA LYS A 23 1.92 -5.90 16.52
C LYS A 23 2.83 -7.11 16.32
N GLY A 24 3.36 -7.29 15.11
CA GLY A 24 4.23 -8.40 14.74
C GLY A 24 5.66 -8.27 15.29
N PRO A 25 6.47 -9.34 15.21
CA PRO A 25 7.83 -9.33 15.72
C PRO A 25 8.84 -8.59 14.80
N ASP A 26 8.47 -8.31 13.56
CA ASP A 26 9.35 -7.71 12.55
C ASP A 26 9.04 -6.24 12.31
N ALA A 27 9.58 -5.39 13.18
CA ALA A 27 9.45 -3.94 13.07
C ALA A 27 10.13 -3.37 11.82
N VAL A 28 11.15 -4.05 11.27
CA VAL A 28 11.84 -3.58 10.06
C VAL A 28 10.92 -3.74 8.86
N LEU A 29 10.27 -4.89 8.74
CA LEU A 29 9.25 -5.15 7.73
C LEU A 29 8.11 -4.12 7.79
N TYR A 30 7.56 -3.88 8.98
CA TYR A 30 6.49 -2.91 9.17
C TYR A 30 6.89 -1.50 8.68
N ASN A 31 8.06 -1.01 9.11
CA ASN A 31 8.55 0.29 8.68
C ASN A 31 8.81 0.36 7.17
N GLN A 32 9.30 -0.71 6.55
CA GLN A 32 9.52 -0.74 5.10
C GLN A 32 8.21 -0.73 4.31
N ILE A 33 7.19 -1.45 4.78
CA ILE A 33 5.85 -1.41 4.19
C ILE A 33 5.28 0.01 4.31
N LEU A 34 5.35 0.62 5.49
CA LEU A 34 4.86 1.97 5.73
C LEU A 34 5.55 2.99 4.82
N ASN A 35 6.88 2.92 4.68
CA ASN A 35 7.64 3.77 3.77
C ASN A 35 7.17 3.68 2.32
N VAL A 36 6.78 2.48 1.84
CA VAL A 36 6.27 2.33 0.47
C VAL A 36 4.85 2.87 0.35
N CYS A 37 3.99 2.70 1.37
CA CYS A 37 2.67 3.33 1.42
C CYS A 37 2.80 4.86 1.35
N GLU A 38 3.69 5.46 2.14
CA GLU A 38 3.95 6.91 2.12
C GLU A 38 4.43 7.38 0.75
N GLN A 39 5.35 6.64 0.10
CA GLN A 39 5.79 6.97 -1.27
C GLN A 39 4.67 6.90 -2.30
N ILE A 40 3.74 5.96 -2.15
CA ILE A 40 2.56 5.84 -3.02
C ILE A 40 1.65 7.05 -2.86
N LEU A 41 1.42 7.49 -1.63
CA LEU A 41 0.56 8.64 -1.33
C LEU A 41 1.21 9.96 -1.78
N ASP A 42 2.52 10.13 -1.56
CA ASP A 42 3.26 11.35 -1.92
C ASP A 42 3.48 11.48 -3.44
N ASN A 43 3.91 10.39 -4.10
CA ASN A 43 4.24 10.41 -5.52
C ASN A 43 3.77 9.14 -6.25
N PRO A 44 2.44 8.98 -6.43
CA PRO A 44 1.86 7.81 -7.09
C PRO A 44 2.37 7.63 -8.52
N ALA A 45 2.65 8.73 -9.23
CA ALA A 45 3.15 8.69 -10.61
C ALA A 45 4.54 8.04 -10.71
N SER A 46 5.40 8.24 -9.72
CA SER A 46 6.71 7.59 -9.65
C SER A 46 6.55 6.10 -9.34
N VAL A 47 5.79 5.77 -8.31
CA VAL A 47 5.61 4.37 -7.88
C VAL A 47 4.90 3.52 -8.94
N ARG A 48 3.95 4.11 -9.67
CA ARG A 48 3.24 3.45 -10.78
C ARG A 48 4.18 2.85 -11.82
N LYS A 49 5.33 3.47 -12.08
CA LYS A 49 6.32 2.97 -13.06
C LYS A 49 6.89 1.60 -12.70
N PHE A 50 6.88 1.26 -11.40
CA PHE A 50 7.37 0.00 -10.86
C PHE A 50 6.23 -0.95 -10.45
N SER A 51 4.98 -0.53 -10.68
CA SER A 51 3.79 -1.27 -10.29
C SER A 51 3.25 -2.10 -11.45
N ALA A 52 2.75 -3.29 -11.15
CA ALA A 52 1.88 -3.99 -12.10
C ALA A 52 0.50 -3.32 -12.10
N THR A 53 -0.07 -3.08 -13.28
CA THR A 53 -1.43 -2.55 -13.44
C THR A 53 -2.42 -3.70 -13.59
N ILE A 54 -3.50 -3.68 -12.82
CA ILE A 54 -4.55 -4.70 -12.78
C ILE A 54 -5.87 -4.00 -13.06
N SER A 55 -6.48 -4.30 -14.20
CA SER A 55 -7.81 -3.78 -14.54
C SER A 55 -8.87 -4.74 -14.00
N THR A 56 -9.77 -4.24 -13.17
CA THR A 56 -10.95 -4.96 -12.67
C THR A 56 -12.22 -4.29 -13.17
N THR A 57 -13.37 -4.94 -12.97
CA THR A 57 -14.69 -4.35 -13.25
C THR A 57 -14.99 -3.11 -12.41
N GLU A 58 -14.29 -2.94 -11.28
CA GLU A 58 -14.45 -1.83 -10.35
C GLU A 58 -13.44 -0.70 -10.58
N GLY A 59 -12.48 -0.89 -11.48
CA GLY A 59 -11.48 0.12 -11.84
C GLY A 59 -10.07 -0.43 -11.93
N VAL A 60 -9.10 0.48 -11.95
CA VAL A 60 -7.68 0.13 -12.04
C VAL A 60 -7.08 0.02 -10.64
N ARG A 61 -6.46 -1.12 -10.36
CA ARG A 61 -5.62 -1.35 -9.18
C ARG A 61 -4.16 -1.46 -9.59
N PHE A 62 -3.29 -0.96 -8.74
CA PHE A 62 -1.85 -1.06 -8.90
C PHE A 62 -1.31 -1.99 -7.82
N ARG A 63 -0.36 -2.84 -8.20
CA ARG A 63 0.33 -3.76 -7.31
C ARG A 63 1.81 -3.41 -7.28
N THR A 64 2.25 -2.83 -6.18
CA THR A 64 3.65 -2.45 -5.93
C THR A 64 4.35 -3.54 -5.11
N PRO A 65 5.45 -4.12 -5.60
CA PRO A 65 6.29 -5.01 -4.78
C PRO A 65 7.05 -4.21 -3.73
N ILE A 66 7.34 -4.83 -2.57
CA ILE A 66 8.22 -4.24 -1.55
C ILE A 66 9.66 -4.70 -1.81
N PRO A 67 10.60 -3.80 -2.12
CA PRO A 67 11.99 -4.19 -2.41
C PRO A 67 12.62 -4.97 -1.25
N GLY A 68 13.15 -6.16 -1.55
CA GLY A 68 13.84 -7.00 -0.56
C GLY A 68 12.93 -7.67 0.49
N GLN A 69 11.62 -7.47 0.40
CA GLN A 69 10.64 -8.05 1.33
C GLN A 69 9.68 -8.96 0.59
N GLU A 70 10.21 -9.85 -0.24
CA GLU A 70 9.37 -10.87 -0.82
C GLU A 70 8.80 -11.77 0.30
N PRO A 71 7.47 -12.01 0.31
CA PRO A 71 6.59 -11.83 -0.83
C PRO A 71 5.57 -10.68 -0.71
N TYR A 72 5.83 -9.69 0.13
CA TYR A 72 4.93 -8.57 0.42
C TYR A 72 4.69 -7.66 -0.78
N LYS A 73 3.44 -7.23 -0.93
CA LYS A 73 2.99 -6.32 -1.98
C LYS A 73 1.92 -5.37 -1.45
N ILE A 74 1.93 -4.13 -1.92
CA ILE A 74 0.87 -3.15 -1.65
C ILE A 74 -0.04 -3.04 -2.87
N PHE A 75 -1.34 -3.13 -2.62
CA PHE A 75 -2.37 -2.81 -3.60
C PHE A 75 -2.91 -1.42 -3.31
N TRP A 76 -3.01 -0.61 -4.36
CA TRP A 76 -3.49 0.77 -4.25
C TRP A 76 -4.24 1.17 -5.51
N SER A 77 -4.97 2.27 -5.44
CA SER A 77 -5.73 2.80 -6.57
C SER A 77 -5.69 4.31 -6.62
N MET A 78 -6.10 4.84 -7.77
CA MET A 78 -6.32 6.26 -7.97
C MET A 78 -7.78 6.47 -8.35
N SER A 79 -8.48 7.30 -7.59
CA SER A 79 -9.84 7.73 -7.91
C SER A 79 -9.82 8.90 -8.90
N GLN A 80 -10.97 9.16 -9.53
CA GLN A 80 -11.12 10.24 -10.53
C GLN A 80 -10.83 11.64 -9.96
N ALA A 81 -10.91 11.81 -8.64
CA ALA A 81 -10.55 13.04 -7.93
C ALA A 81 -9.04 13.19 -7.67
N SER A 82 -8.19 12.38 -8.31
CA SER A 82 -6.74 12.30 -8.06
C SER A 82 -6.36 11.90 -6.64
N SER A 83 -7.30 11.35 -5.85
CA SER A 83 -7.01 10.78 -4.54
C SER A 83 -6.41 9.38 -4.70
N VAL A 84 -5.29 9.16 -4.02
CA VAL A 84 -4.63 7.88 -3.92
C VAL A 84 -5.17 7.16 -2.69
N ARG A 85 -5.44 5.86 -2.82
CA ARG A 85 -5.87 5.04 -1.69
C ARG A 85 -5.13 3.72 -1.66
N ILE A 86 -4.59 3.38 -0.49
CA ILE A 86 -4.04 2.07 -0.18
C ILE A 86 -5.20 1.13 0.10
N GLU A 87 -5.28 0.07 -0.69
CA GLU A 87 -6.41 -0.87 -0.67
C GLU A 87 -6.13 -2.09 0.19
N ALA A 88 -4.88 -2.57 0.19
CA ALA A 88 -4.45 -3.69 1.00
C ALA A 88 -2.92 -3.85 1.00
N VAL A 89 -2.41 -4.51 2.04
CA VAL A 89 -1.05 -4.99 2.20
C VAL A 89 -1.09 -6.52 2.32
N PHE A 90 -0.60 -7.23 1.30
CA PHE A 90 -0.64 -8.69 1.28
C PHE A 90 0.75 -9.29 1.40
N PRO A 91 0.98 -10.27 2.29
CA PRO A 91 1.95 -11.32 2.01
C PRO A 91 1.38 -12.16 0.87
N TYR A 92 2.05 -12.22 -0.28
CA TYR A 92 1.61 -13.10 -1.35
C TYR A 92 2.27 -14.48 -1.16
N PRO A 93 1.58 -15.60 -0.91
CA PRO A 93 2.24 -16.89 -1.08
C PRO A 93 2.62 -17.02 -2.57
N THR A 94 3.91 -17.13 -2.87
CA THR A 94 4.38 -17.54 -4.22
C THR A 94 3.96 -18.96 -4.51
#